data_AF-A0A451AFL1-F1
#
_entry.id   AF-A0A451AFL1-F1
#
_cell.length_a   1.000
_cell.length_b   1.000
_cell.length_c   1.000
_cell.angle_alpha   90.00
_cell.angle_beta   90.00
_cell.angle_gamma   90.00
#
_symmetry.space_group_name_H-M   'P 1'
#
loop_
_entity.id
_entity.type
_entity.pdbx_description
1 polymer ?
#
loop_
_entity_poly.entity_id
_entity_poly.type
_entity_poly.pdbx_seq_one_letter_code
_entity_poly.pdbx_strand_id
1 'polypeptide(L)'
;MHSETEIPSVDELKTFTGIVSKVELRHIKNHSSYNLSLKLNGSIKRFGINRCEYPLNLGKDSRQLISSGDIVTVLIDDSYFHLVGDGAVWQLEKNGVPLCSYGRVVKIETRSDQINIKLAIFLLIFGLLLSTIGIIRTRRAARSSEA
;
A
#
# COMPACT_ATOMS: atom_id res chain seq x y z
N MET A 1 -2.67 9.38 17.35
CA MET A 1 -3.05 8.02 16.92
C MET A 1 -2.21 7.67 15.71
N HIS A 2 -1.21 6.80 15.86
CA HIS A 2 -0.76 6.02 14.71
C HIS A 2 -1.90 5.04 14.45
N SER A 3 -2.65 5.25 13.37
CA SER A 3 -3.48 4.18 12.85
C SER A 3 -2.49 3.20 12.23
N GLU A 4 -2.14 2.14 12.96
CA GLU A 4 -1.64 0.94 12.30
C GLU A 4 -2.67 0.59 11.22
N THR A 5 -2.21 0.23 10.02
CA THR A 5 -3.14 -0.19 8.99
C THR A 5 -3.74 -1.51 9.46
N GLU A 6 -5.02 -1.53 9.81
CA GLU A 6 -5.68 -2.75 10.26
C GLU A 6 -5.60 -3.78 9.12
N ILE A 7 -4.98 -4.92 9.42
CA ILE A 7 -4.78 -5.99 8.45
C ILE A 7 -5.96 -6.95 8.63
N PRO A 8 -6.94 -6.96 7.69
CA PRO A 8 -8.09 -7.84 7.78
C PRO A 8 -7.65 -9.28 7.61
N SER A 9 -8.33 -10.21 8.28
CA SER A 9 -8.12 -11.64 8.06
C SER A 9 -8.47 -12.00 6.61
N VAL A 10 -7.82 -13.04 6.06
CA VAL A 10 -8.13 -13.53 4.71
C VAL A 10 -9.61 -13.92 4.59
N ASP A 11 -10.18 -14.48 5.66
CA ASP A 11 -11.57 -14.93 5.70
C ASP A 11 -12.59 -13.78 5.71
N GLU A 12 -12.14 -12.57 6.06
CA GLU A 12 -12.96 -11.35 6.03
C GLU A 12 -12.95 -10.70 4.64
N LEU A 13 -12.04 -11.14 3.75
CA LEU A 13 -11.93 -10.59 2.41
C LEU A 13 -13.05 -11.09 1.51
N LYS A 14 -13.64 -10.14 0.78
CA LYS A 14 -14.63 -10.42 -0.23
C LYS A 14 -13.98 -10.81 -1.54
N THR A 15 -14.44 -11.92 -2.09
CA THR A 15 -13.90 -12.50 -3.32
C THR A 15 -14.73 -12.09 -4.53
N PHE A 16 -14.07 -11.65 -5.61
CA PHE A 16 -14.68 -11.39 -6.91
C PHE A 16 -13.92 -12.13 -8.00
N THR A 17 -14.62 -12.96 -8.76
CA THR A 17 -14.08 -13.62 -9.96
C THR A 17 -14.75 -13.06 -11.18
N GLY A 18 -13.96 -12.57 -12.14
CA GLY A 18 -14.49 -11.91 -13.34
C GLY A 18 -13.53 -11.95 -14.52
N ILE A 19 -14.06 -11.52 -15.67
CA ILE A 19 -13.29 -11.42 -16.91
C ILE A 19 -12.62 -10.04 -16.95
N VAL A 20 -11.31 -10.01 -17.16
CA VAL A 20 -10.56 -8.78 -17.33
C VAL A 20 -11.05 -8.05 -18.57
N SER A 21 -11.59 -6.85 -18.39
CA SER A 21 -11.97 -5.99 -19.51
C SER A 21 -10.81 -5.06 -19.89
N LYS A 22 -10.12 -4.49 -18.89
CA LYS A 22 -9.02 -3.54 -19.07
C LYS A 22 -8.03 -3.64 -17.92
N VAL A 23 -6.75 -3.51 -18.23
CA VAL A 23 -5.67 -3.26 -17.27
C VAL A 23 -5.08 -1.89 -17.60
N GLU A 24 -5.04 -1.00 -16.62
CA GLU A 24 -4.58 0.38 -16.81
C GLU A 24 -3.45 0.69 -15.84
N LEU A 25 -2.29 1.10 -16.38
CA LEU A 25 -1.17 1.59 -15.58
C LEU A 25 -1.52 2.98 -15.04
N ARG A 26 -1.42 3.16 -13.73
CA ARG A 26 -1.58 4.44 -13.06
C ARG A 26 -0.24 4.88 -12.50
N HIS A 27 0.24 6.03 -12.97
CA HIS A 27 1.40 6.69 -12.38
C HIS A 27 0.95 7.49 -11.15
N ILE A 28 1.45 7.09 -9.98
CA ILE A 28 1.37 7.88 -8.75
C ILE A 28 2.76 8.51 -8.56
N LYS A 29 2.83 9.73 -8.02
CA LYS A 29 4.06 10.57 -8.02
C LYS A 29 5.39 9.81 -7.85
N ASN A 30 5.45 8.86 -6.91
CA ASN A 30 6.68 8.13 -6.57
C ASN A 30 6.61 6.61 -6.87
N HIS A 31 5.53 6.10 -7.47
CA HIS A 31 5.36 4.68 -7.78
C HIS A 31 4.31 4.43 -8.88
N SER A 32 4.45 3.34 -9.62
CA SER A 32 3.39 2.85 -10.50
C SER A 32 2.44 1.93 -9.75
N SER A 33 1.16 2.01 -10.09
CA SER A 33 0.09 1.12 -9.63
C SER A 33 -0.76 0.69 -10.82
N TYR A 34 -1.67 -0.25 -10.63
CA TYR A 34 -2.56 -0.69 -11.70
C TYR A 34 -4.00 -0.57 -11.28
N ASN A 35 -4.85 -0.21 -12.23
CA ASN A 35 -6.29 -0.38 -12.11
C ASN A 35 -6.72 -1.55 -12.98
N LEU A 36 -7.40 -2.50 -12.36
CA LEU A 36 -7.92 -3.70 -12.98
C LEU A 36 -9.43 -3.57 -13.09
N SER A 37 -9.95 -3.57 -14.32
CA SER A 37 -11.39 -3.55 -14.59
C SER A 37 -11.86 -4.96 -14.91
N LEU A 38 -12.84 -5.46 -14.15
CA LEU A 38 -13.45 -6.77 -14.32
C LEU A 38 -14.90 -6.64 -14.74
N LYS A 39 -15.31 -7.43 -15.74
CA LYS A 39 -16.71 -7.65 -16.08
C LYS A 39 -17.29 -8.71 -15.15
N LEU A 40 -18.28 -8.33 -14.35
CA LEU A 40 -18.96 -9.12 -13.33
C LEU A 40 -20.47 -8.99 -13.54
N ASN A 41 -21.15 -10.09 -13.87
CA ASN A 41 -22.62 -10.15 -14.02
C ASN A 41 -23.19 -9.01 -14.88
N GLY A 42 -22.53 -8.71 -16.01
CA GLY A 42 -22.93 -7.64 -16.93
C GLY A 42 -22.50 -6.22 -16.54
N SER A 43 -22.01 -6.00 -15.31
CA SER A 43 -21.43 -4.74 -14.86
C SER A 43 -19.91 -4.74 -14.99
N ILE A 44 -19.28 -3.56 -15.05
CA ILE A 44 -17.83 -3.42 -14.94
C ILE A 44 -17.51 -2.86 -13.56
N LYS A 45 -16.66 -3.55 -12.81
CA LYS A 45 -16.09 -3.05 -11.55
C LYS A 45 -14.60 -2.80 -11.71
N ARG A 46 -14.11 -1.76 -11.04
CA ARG A 46 -12.70 -1.37 -11.04
C ARG A 46 -12.07 -1.67 -9.69
N PHE A 47 -10.84 -2.15 -9.72
CA PHE A 47 -10.06 -2.55 -8.55
C PHE A 47 -8.67 -1.93 -8.61
N GLY A 48 -8.27 -1.28 -7.53
CA GLY A 48 -6.95 -0.67 -7.38
C GLY A 48 -5.93 -1.69 -6.88
N ILE A 49 -4.88 -1.90 -7.65
CA ILE A 49 -3.80 -2.85 -7.36
C ILE A 49 -2.59 -2.06 -6.87
N ASN A 50 -2.74 -1.48 -5.67
CA ASN A 50 -1.75 -0.55 -5.11
C ASN A 50 -0.76 -1.25 -4.18
N ARG A 51 -1.13 -2.40 -3.63
CA ARG A 51 -0.36 -3.11 -2.60
C ARG A 51 0.60 -4.17 -3.13
N CYS A 52 0.57 -4.44 -4.43
CA CYS A 52 1.39 -5.47 -5.04
C CYS A 52 2.80 -4.94 -5.30
N GLU A 53 3.81 -5.73 -4.93
CA GLU A 53 5.23 -5.38 -5.01
C GLU A 53 5.70 -5.08 -6.43
N TYR A 54 5.09 -5.75 -7.42
CA TYR A 54 5.48 -5.65 -8.81
C TYR A 54 4.34 -5.17 -9.69
N PRO A 55 4.68 -4.39 -10.72
CA PRO A 55 3.75 -4.05 -11.78
C PRO A 55 3.15 -5.32 -12.41
N LEU A 56 1.81 -5.43 -12.41
CA LEU A 56 1.08 -6.63 -12.85
C LEU A 56 1.44 -7.11 -14.27
N ASN A 57 2.03 -6.25 -15.10
CA ASN A 57 2.36 -6.55 -16.48
C ASN A 57 3.87 -6.41 -16.81
N LEU A 58 4.77 -6.40 -15.82
CA LEU A 58 6.23 -6.36 -16.05
C LEU A 58 6.90 -7.73 -15.82
N GLY A 59 6.28 -8.76 -16.40
CA GLY A 59 6.61 -10.17 -16.19
C GLY A 59 8.10 -10.50 -16.17
N LYS A 60 8.48 -11.27 -15.15
CA LYS A 60 9.53 -12.29 -15.30
C LYS A 60 8.97 -13.61 -15.85
N ASP A 61 7.66 -13.80 -15.76
CA ASP A 61 6.94 -15.04 -16.12
C ASP A 61 5.65 -14.68 -16.88
N SER A 62 5.35 -15.39 -17.96
CA SER A 62 4.11 -15.21 -18.75
C SER A 62 2.85 -15.51 -17.93
N ARG A 63 2.97 -16.28 -16.84
CA ARG A 63 1.88 -16.51 -15.88
C ARG A 63 1.48 -15.24 -15.14
N GLN A 64 2.39 -14.28 -15.01
CA GLN A 64 2.15 -13.01 -14.30
C GLN A 64 1.49 -11.96 -15.18
N LEU A 65 1.52 -12.12 -16.51
CA LEU A 65 0.90 -11.17 -17.42
C LEU A 65 -0.63 -11.30 -17.39
N ILE A 66 -1.32 -10.19 -17.17
CA ILE A 66 -2.78 -10.10 -17.21
C ILE A 66 -3.21 -9.30 -18.44
N SER A 67 -4.04 -9.93 -19.26
CA SER A 67 -4.55 -9.42 -20.52
C SER A 67 -6.08 -9.36 -20.51
N SER A 68 -6.64 -8.55 -21.41
CA SER A 68 -8.09 -8.53 -21.62
C SER A 68 -8.58 -9.92 -22.05
N GLY A 69 -9.71 -10.36 -21.49
CA GLY A 69 -10.26 -11.70 -21.70
C GLY A 69 -9.83 -12.74 -20.66
N ASP A 70 -8.79 -12.49 -19.88
CA ASP A 70 -8.38 -13.39 -18.80
C ASP A 70 -9.45 -13.49 -17.71
N ILE A 71 -9.58 -14.66 -17.08
CA ILE A 71 -10.38 -14.82 -15.85
C ILE A 71 -9.45 -14.70 -14.66
N VAL A 72 -9.79 -13.80 -13.75
CA VAL A 72 -9.00 -13.55 -12.54
C VAL A 72 -9.92 -13.46 -11.32
N THR A 73 -9.34 -13.75 -10.17
CA THR A 73 -9.99 -13.64 -8.87
C THR A 73 -9.27 -12.58 -8.05
N VAL A 74 -10.00 -11.61 -7.52
CA VAL A 74 -9.50 -10.59 -6.58
C VAL A 74 -10.16 -10.74 -5.22
N LEU A 75 -9.36 -10.60 -4.17
CA LEU A 75 -9.82 -10.51 -2.80
C LEU A 75 -9.60 -9.08 -2.33
N ILE A 76 -10.67 -8.47 -1.83
CA ILE A 76 -10.68 -7.09 -1.35
C ILE A 76 -11.25 -7.02 0.05
N ASP A 77 -10.90 -5.95 0.75
CA ASP A 77 -11.59 -5.56 1.97
C ASP A 77 -12.78 -4.65 1.59
N ASP A 78 -13.99 -5.13 1.85
CA ASP A 78 -15.25 -4.45 1.52
C ASP A 78 -15.40 -3.14 2.31
N SER A 79 -14.82 -3.06 3.52
CA SER A 79 -14.89 -1.87 4.37
C SER A 79 -14.11 -0.70 3.76
N TYR A 80 -12.96 -0.99 3.15
CA TYR A 80 -12.11 -0.01 2.45
C TYR A 80 -12.55 0.28 1.02
N PHE A 81 -13.33 -0.62 0.40
CA PHE A 81 -13.79 -0.46 -0.99
C PHE A 81 -14.60 0.83 -1.17
N HIS A 82 -15.48 1.14 -0.22
CA HIS A 82 -16.34 2.31 -0.25
C HIS A 82 -15.61 3.62 0.03
N LEU A 83 -14.47 3.56 0.72
CA LEU A 83 -13.72 4.75 1.14
C LEU A 83 -12.70 5.22 0.09
N VAL A 84 -12.08 4.29 -0.64
CA VAL A 84 -10.96 4.61 -1.55
C VAL A 84 -11.40 4.67 -3.03
N GLY A 85 -12.66 4.30 -3.34
CA GLY A 85 -13.27 4.42 -4.67
C GLY A 85 -12.75 3.43 -5.72
N ASP A 86 -11.50 3.02 -5.60
CA ASP A 86 -10.86 1.94 -6.34
C ASP A 86 -10.38 0.91 -5.30
N GLY A 87 -11.18 -0.11 -5.01
CA GLY A 87 -10.94 -1.11 -3.96
C GLY A 87 -9.49 -1.55 -3.81
N ALA A 88 -8.98 -1.60 -2.57
CA ALA A 88 -7.62 -2.03 -2.30
C ALA A 88 -7.51 -3.56 -2.34
N VAL A 89 -6.96 -4.09 -3.43
CA VAL A 89 -6.77 -5.53 -3.59
C VAL A 89 -5.70 -6.03 -2.64
N TRP A 90 -6.08 -7.03 -1.85
CA TRP A 90 -5.20 -7.74 -0.91
C TRP A 90 -4.62 -9.01 -1.55
N GLN A 91 -5.34 -9.62 -2.49
CA GLN A 91 -4.84 -10.77 -3.25
C GLN A 91 -5.44 -10.79 -4.66
N LEU A 92 -4.61 -11.18 -5.64
CA LEU A 92 -4.99 -11.34 -7.04
C LEU A 92 -4.47 -12.68 -7.54
N GLU A 93 -5.36 -13.44 -8.15
CA GLU A 93 -5.08 -14.76 -8.69
C GLU A 93 -5.53 -14.86 -10.14
N LYS A 94 -4.79 -15.64 -10.92
CA LYS A 94 -5.15 -16.05 -12.28
C LYS A 94 -5.05 -17.56 -12.34
N ASN A 95 -6.14 -18.24 -12.70
CA ASN A 95 -6.18 -19.72 -12.81
C ASN A 95 -5.64 -20.46 -11.56
N GLY A 96 -5.95 -19.98 -10.36
CA GLY A 96 -5.48 -20.57 -9.09
C GLY A 96 -4.02 -20.30 -8.76
N VAL A 97 -3.31 -19.49 -9.55
CA VAL A 97 -1.95 -19.03 -9.25
C VAL A 97 -2.02 -17.62 -8.66
N PRO A 98 -1.51 -17.39 -7.43
CA PRO A 98 -1.49 -16.07 -6.83
C PRO A 98 -0.42 -15.21 -7.51
N LEU A 99 -0.87 -14.17 -8.21
CA LEU A 99 -0.01 -13.16 -8.85
C LEU A 99 0.40 -12.09 -7.84
N CYS A 100 -0.49 -11.78 -6.92
CA CYS A 100 -0.24 -10.94 -5.76
C CYS A 100 -0.83 -11.67 -4.55
N SER A 101 0.03 -12.24 -3.71
CA SER A 101 -0.41 -13.05 -2.57
C SER A 101 -0.66 -12.19 -1.34
N TYR A 102 -1.73 -12.51 -0.61
CA TYR A 102 -2.07 -11.85 0.65
C TYR A 102 -0.88 -11.81 1.62
N GLY A 103 -0.25 -12.96 1.86
CA GLY A 103 0.87 -13.03 2.82
C GLY A 103 2.05 -12.13 2.45
N ARG A 104 2.28 -11.90 1.16
CA ARG A 104 3.31 -10.95 0.71
C ARG A 104 2.86 -9.51 0.92
N VAL A 105 1.61 -9.19 0.59
CA VAL A 105 1.02 -7.86 0.83
C VAL A 105 1.10 -7.51 2.31
N VAL A 106 0.68 -8.41 3.21
CA VAL A 106 0.78 -8.25 4.67
C VAL A 106 2.22 -8.01 5.12
N LYS A 107 3.18 -8.77 4.59
CA LYS A 107 4.59 -8.60 4.93
C LYS A 107 5.15 -7.24 4.50
N ILE A 108 4.69 -6.70 3.38
CA ILE A 108 5.08 -5.37 2.90
C ILE A 108 4.47 -4.29 3.79
N GLU A 109 3.18 -4.40 4.09
CA GLU A 109 2.46 -3.42 4.93
C GLU A 109 3.09 -3.36 6.33
N THR A 110 3.25 -4.51 6.98
CA THR A 110 3.88 -4.61 8.31
C THR A 110 5.31 -4.08 8.34
N ARG A 111 6.12 -4.35 7.29
CA ARG A 111 7.47 -3.82 7.18
C ARG A 111 7.47 -2.30 7.00
N SER A 112 6.57 -1.77 6.18
CA SER A 112 6.42 -0.33 5.95
C SER A 112 6.06 0.38 7.25
N ASP A 113 5.08 -0.15 7.99
CA ASP A 113 4.65 0.40 9.28
C ASP A 113 5.79 0.39 10.31
N GLN A 114 6.55 -0.71 10.40
CA GLN A 114 7.73 -0.77 11.26
C GLN A 114 8.80 0.28 10.90
N ILE A 115 9.04 0.52 9.61
CA ILE A 115 10.01 1.55 9.15
C ILE A 115 9.51 2.95 9.53
N ASN A 116 8.22 3.23 9.28
CA ASN A 116 7.61 4.52 9.60
C ASN A 116 7.66 4.82 11.10
N ILE A 117 7.35 3.84 11.94
CA ILE A 117 7.42 3.96 13.40
C ILE A 117 8.87 4.23 13.84
N LYS A 118 9.84 3.45 13.32
CA LYS A 118 11.25 3.65 13.66
C LYS A 118 11.76 5.03 13.23
N LEU A 119 11.38 5.50 12.06
CA LEU A 119 11.74 6.83 11.57
C LEU A 119 11.12 7.94 12.43
N ALA A 120 9.85 7.79 12.82
CA ALA A 120 9.17 8.73 13.70
C ALA A 120 9.89 8.86 15.06
N ILE A 121 10.25 7.73 15.67
CA ILE A 121 11.03 7.70 16.92
C ILE A 121 12.38 8.39 16.73
N PHE A 122 13.09 8.09 15.64
CA PHE A 122 14.37 8.72 15.35
C PHE A 122 14.26 10.24 15.22
N LEU A 123 13.26 10.74 14.48
CA LEU A 123 13.01 12.17 14.31
C LEU A 123 12.62 12.86 15.62
N LEU A 124 11.85 12.19 16.49
CA LEU A 124 11.50 12.72 17.81
C LEU A 124 12.74 12.89 18.69
N ILE A 125 13.61 11.88 18.76
CA ILE A 125 14.87 11.96 19.53
C ILE A 125 15.76 13.06 18.96
N PHE A 126 15.92 13.11 17.64
CA PHE A 126 16.75 14.12 16.99
C PHE A 126 16.23 15.55 17.22
N GLY A 127 14.91 15.74 17.15
CA GLY A 127 14.26 17.03 17.46
C GLY A 127 14.47 17.47 18.92
N LEU A 128 14.37 16.56 19.88
CA LEU A 128 14.66 16.84 21.30
C LEU A 128 16.12 17.23 21.53
N LEU A 129 17.06 16.54 20.88
CA LEU A 129 18.48 16.88 20.95
C LEU A 129 18.78 18.27 20.36
N LEU A 130 18.19 18.61 19.21
CA LEU A 130 18.34 19.94 18.63
C LEU A 130 17.76 21.05 19.52
N SER A 131 16.60 20.80 20.13
CA SER A 131 15.97 21.73 21.08
C SER A 131 16.86 21.99 22.30
N THR A 132 17.37 20.92 22.93
CA THR A 132 18.26 21.05 24.10
C THR A 132 19.57 21.78 23.76
N ILE A 133 20.18 21.52 22.60
CA ILE A 133 21.36 22.28 22.13
C ILE A 133 21.01 23.76 21.96
N GLY A 134 19.85 24.07 21.38
CA GLY A 134 19.34 25.43 21.23
C GLY A 134 19.21 26.15 22.59
N ILE A 135 18.61 25.49 23.58
CA ILE A 135 18.45 26.02 24.94
C ILE A 135 19.80 26.25 25.63
N ILE A 136 20.76 25.33 25.45
CA ILE A 136 22.11 25.50 26.02
C ILE A 136 22.83 26.68 25.37
N ARG A 137 22.73 26.84 24.05
CA ARG A 137 23.32 27.97 23.31
C ARG A 137 22.72 29.30 23.73
N THR A 138 21.39 29.41 23.83
CA THR A 138 20.73 30.64 24.27
C THR A 138 21.08 30.99 25.71
N ARG A 139 21.13 30.01 26.63
CA ARG A 139 21.59 30.23 28.01
C ARG A 139 23.05 30.69 28.10
N ARG A 140 23.96 30.15 27.27
CA ARG A 140 25.36 30.60 27.23
C ARG A 140 25.49 32.03 26.70
N ALA A 141 24.75 32.38 25.65
CA ALA A 141 24.75 33.73 25.09
C ALA A 141 24.25 34.77 26.12
N ALA A 142 23.15 34.47 26.82
CA ALA A 142 22.60 35.35 27.86
C ALA A 142 23.56 35.55 29.04
N ARG A 143 24.26 34.50 29.50
CA ARG A 143 25.27 34.63 30.56
C ARG A 143 26.53 35.40 30.14
N SER A 144 26.88 35.37 28.85
CA SER A 144 28.05 36.08 28.33
C SER A 144 27.76 37.57 28.09
N SER A 145 26.49 37.99 27.99
CA SER A 145 26.11 39.41 27.87
C SER A 145 25.90 40.11 29.21
N GLU A 146 25.84 39.34 30.31
CA GLU A 146 25.75 39.86 31.69
C GLU A 146 27.13 40.03 32.36
N ALA A 147 28.22 39.62 31.69
CA ALA A 147 29.61 39.81 32.13
C ALA A 147 30.27 40.95 31.35
#